data_AF-A0A850R3E2-F1
#
_entry.id   AF-A0A850R3E2-F1
#
_cell.length_a   1.000
_cell.length_b   1.000
_cell.length_c   1.000
_cell.angle_alpha   90.00
_cell.angle_beta   90.00
_cell.angle_gamma   90.00
#
_symmetry.space_group_name_H-M   'P 1'
#
loop_
_entity.id
_entity.type
_entity.pdbx_description
1 polymer ?
#
loop_
_entity_poly.entity_id
_entity_poly.type
_entity_poly.pdbx_seq_one_letter_code
_entity_poly.pdbx_strand_id
1 'polypeptide(L)'
;MATGKIVQIIGAVVDVEFPQDSVPQVYDALHVDAKEQGTLVLEVQQQLGGGVVRGIAMGTSDGLRRGLSVENTGRPIEVPVGTATLGRIMNVLGDAIDERGDIGEEERYA
;
A
#
# COMPACT_ATOMS: atom_id res chain seq x y z
N MET A 1 6.83 -11.93 -6.12
CA MET A 1 6.50 -11.07 -4.98
C MET A 1 7.73 -11.01 -4.10
N ALA A 2 8.24 -9.80 -3.87
CA ALA A 2 9.44 -9.58 -3.08
C ALA A 2 9.03 -9.15 -1.67
N THR A 3 9.79 -9.59 -0.67
CA THR A 3 9.55 -9.20 0.72
C THR A 3 10.69 -8.29 1.19
N GLY A 4 10.33 -7.11 1.67
CA GLY A 4 11.22 -6.15 2.30
C GLY A 4 10.96 -6.04 3.80
N LYS A 5 11.70 -5.14 4.46
CA LYS A 5 11.56 -4.85 5.89
C LYS A 5 11.56 -3.37 6.16
N ILE A 6 10.74 -2.92 7.09
CA ILE A 6 10.72 -1.51 7.52
C ILE A 6 12.04 -1.17 8.23
N VAL A 7 12.74 -0.14 7.76
CA VAL A 7 14.00 0.35 8.37
C VAL A 7 13.83 1.66 9.12
N GLN A 8 12.89 2.52 8.70
CA GLN A 8 12.64 3.81 9.33
C GLN A 8 11.16 4.22 9.20
N ILE A 9 10.65 4.93 10.22
CA ILE A 9 9.27 5.45 10.26
C ILE A 9 9.34 6.90 10.76
N ILE A 10 8.84 7.85 9.98
CA ILE A 10 8.75 9.28 10.30
C ILE A 10 7.32 9.74 9.96
N GLY A 11 6.42 9.70 10.94
CA GLY A 11 5.00 9.96 10.70
C GLY A 11 4.43 9.00 9.65
N ALA A 12 3.81 9.51 8.60
CA ALA A 12 3.28 8.72 7.49
C ALA A 12 4.37 8.27 6.48
N VAL A 13 5.59 8.76 6.59
CA VAL A 13 6.70 8.38 5.70
C VAL A 13 7.41 7.17 6.27
N VAL A 14 7.49 6.09 5.49
CA VAL A 14 8.08 4.81 5.90
C VAL A 14 9.14 4.42 4.88
N ASP A 15 10.37 4.20 5.34
CA ASP A 15 11.42 3.65 4.48
C ASP A 15 11.50 2.12 4.66
N VAL A 16 11.52 1.40 3.55
CA VAL A 16 11.50 -0.07 3.47
C VAL A 16 12.70 -0.55 2.66
N GLU A 17 13.45 -1.50 3.21
CA GLU A 17 14.58 -2.13 2.53
C GLU A 17 14.14 -3.44 1.87
N PHE A 18 14.41 -3.57 0.58
CA PHE A 18 14.21 -4.77 -0.22
C PHE A 18 15.56 -5.34 -0.70
N PRO A 19 15.63 -6.63 -1.06
CA PRO A 19 16.76 -7.18 -1.81
C PRO A 19 17.02 -6.36 -3.09
N GLN A 20 18.30 -6.14 -3.42
CA GLN A 20 18.71 -5.24 -4.50
C GLN A 20 18.24 -5.68 -5.90
N ASP A 21 18.01 -6.98 -6.09
CA ASP A 21 17.47 -7.56 -7.32
C ASP A 21 15.94 -7.45 -7.42
N SER A 22 15.29 -6.96 -6.36
CA SER A 22 13.84 -7.03 -6.17
C SER A 22 13.26 -5.71 -5.65
N VAL A 23 13.89 -4.58 -6.01
CA VAL A 23 13.46 -3.24 -5.57
C VAL A 23 12.15 -2.85 -6.26
N PRO A 24 11.09 -2.47 -5.51
CA PRO A 24 9.83 -2.00 -6.07
C PRO A 24 9.98 -0.75 -6.95
N GLN A 25 9.10 -0.60 -7.93
CA GLN A 25 9.04 0.61 -8.76
C GLN A 25 8.39 1.76 -8.00
N VAL A 26 8.63 2.98 -8.48
CA VAL A 26 7.87 4.15 -8.00
C VAL A 26 6.41 3.95 -8.39
N TYR A 27 5.52 4.28 -7.44
CA TYR A 27 4.08 4.03 -7.44
C TYR A 27 3.63 2.61 -7.16
N ASP A 28 4.53 1.63 -6.98
CA ASP A 28 4.13 0.30 -6.52
C ASP A 28 3.45 0.40 -5.13
N ALA A 29 2.36 -0.35 -4.96
CA ALA A 29 1.73 -0.56 -3.68
C ALA A 29 2.51 -1.62 -2.87
N LEU A 30 2.69 -1.36 -1.58
CA LEU A 30 3.31 -2.26 -0.64
C LEU A 30 2.31 -2.62 0.47
N HIS A 31 2.26 -3.89 0.84
CA HIS A 31 1.42 -4.38 1.93
C HIS A 31 2.26 -4.64 3.18
N VAL A 32 1.90 -3.98 4.27
CA VAL A 32 2.47 -4.22 5.59
C VAL A 32 1.47 -5.03 6.41
N ASP A 33 1.90 -6.17 6.93
CA ASP A 33 1.12 -6.89 7.94
C ASP A 33 1.23 -6.15 9.29
N ALA A 34 0.26 -5.26 9.54
CA ALA A 34 0.15 -4.48 10.75
C ALA A 34 -0.62 -5.23 11.86
N LYS A 35 -0.75 -6.57 11.76
CA LYS A 35 -1.42 -7.45 12.73
C LYS A 35 -2.80 -6.95 13.16
N GLU A 36 -2.89 -6.31 14.32
CA GLU A 36 -4.15 -5.90 14.98
C GLU A 36 -4.92 -4.84 14.19
N GLN A 37 -4.26 -4.13 13.27
CA GLN A 37 -4.86 -3.10 12.43
C GLN A 37 -5.19 -3.58 11.01
N GLY A 38 -4.97 -4.87 10.72
CA GLY A 38 -5.11 -5.43 9.38
C GLY A 38 -3.91 -5.12 8.47
N THR A 39 -4.17 -5.07 7.17
CA THR A 39 -3.12 -4.74 6.17
C THR A 39 -3.06 -3.24 5.98
N LEU A 40 -1.88 -2.65 6.23
CA LEU A 40 -1.63 -1.25 5.89
C LEU A 40 -0.97 -1.18 4.51
N VAL A 41 -1.52 -0.33 3.64
CA VAL A 41 -0.95 -0.07 2.31
C VAL A 41 0.01 1.12 2.38
N LEU A 42 1.19 0.96 1.79
CA LEU A 42 2.12 2.04 1.49
C LEU A 42 2.22 2.21 -0.03
N GLU A 43 2.39 3.42 -0.54
CA GLU A 43 2.75 3.65 -1.94
C GLU A 43 4.20 4.14 -2.04
N VAL A 44 5.01 3.50 -2.89
CA VAL A 44 6.39 3.89 -3.13
C VAL A 44 6.44 5.25 -3.83
N GLN A 45 7.10 6.23 -3.21
CA GLN A 45 7.29 7.56 -3.80
C GLN A 45 8.68 7.75 -4.40
N GLN A 46 9.69 7.08 -3.84
CA GLN A 46 11.08 7.30 -4.22
C GLN A 46 11.94 6.08 -3.92
N GLN A 47 12.90 5.79 -4.80
CA GLN A 47 14.00 4.87 -4.51
C GLN A 47 15.19 5.67 -3.96
N LEU A 48 15.65 5.34 -2.75
CA LEU A 48 16.74 6.04 -2.06
C LEU A 48 18.12 5.44 -2.38
N GLY A 49 18.16 4.25 -2.98
CA GLY A 49 19.38 3.49 -3.27
C GLY A 49 19.67 2.41 -2.22
N GLY A 50 20.60 1.50 -2.54
CA GLY A 50 20.97 0.41 -1.63
C GLY A 50 19.87 -0.62 -1.34
N GLY A 51 18.80 -0.65 -2.15
CA GLY A 51 17.62 -1.48 -1.90
C GLY A 51 16.53 -0.79 -1.07
N VAL A 52 16.75 0.45 -0.63
CA VAL A 52 15.78 1.20 0.19
C VAL A 52 14.84 2.01 -0.70
N VAL A 53 13.54 1.90 -0.41
CA VAL A 53 12.47 2.71 -0.99
C VAL A 53 11.76 3.50 0.09
N ARG A 54 11.31 4.70 -0.24
CA ARG A 54 10.49 5.55 0.61
C ARG A 54 9.04 5.43 0.16
N GLY A 55 8.18 4.98 1.07
CA GLY A 55 6.74 4.90 0.88
C GLY A 55 5.98 5.90 1.75
N ILE A 56 4.77 6.23 1.33
CA ILE A 56 3.78 6.96 2.13
C ILE A 56 2.68 5.99 2.55
N ALA A 57 2.33 5.99 3.83
CA ALA A 57 1.22 5.20 4.35
C ALA A 57 -0.13 5.78 3.95
N MET A 58 -1.03 4.93 3.43
CA MET A 58 -2.42 5.28 3.08
C MET A 58 -3.40 5.15 4.25
N GLY A 59 -2.87 5.03 5.46
CA GLY A 59 -3.59 4.90 6.71
C GLY A 59 -2.72 5.34 7.89
N THR A 60 -3.14 5.02 9.12
CA THR A 60 -2.33 5.32 10.30
C THR A 60 -1.06 4.46 10.32
N SER A 61 0.08 5.07 10.68
CA SER A 61 1.34 4.37 10.93
C SER A 61 1.54 4.03 12.41
N ASP A 62 0.53 4.29 13.26
CA ASP A 62 0.58 3.99 14.68
C ASP A 62 0.76 2.49 14.91
N GLY A 63 1.69 2.11 15.79
CA GLY A 63 1.97 0.70 16.09
C GLY A 63 2.84 -0.03 15.06
N LEU A 64 3.20 0.61 13.94
CA LEU A 64 4.27 0.11 13.08
C LEU A 64 5.59 0.05 13.84
N ARG A 65 6.38 -0.97 13.52
CA ARG A 65 7.73 -1.15 14.07
C ARG A 65 8.72 -1.52 12.97
N ARG A 66 9.97 -1.15 13.19
CA ARG A 66 11.08 -1.57 12.33
C ARG A 66 11.19 -3.10 12.34
N GLY A 67 11.63 -3.65 11.21
CA GLY A 67 11.77 -5.08 10.98
C GLY A 67 10.46 -5.81 10.64
N LEU A 68 9.31 -5.12 10.61
CA LEU A 68 8.08 -5.70 10.04
C LEU A 68 8.29 -6.04 8.57
N SER A 69 7.70 -7.16 8.15
CA SER A 69 7.75 -7.61 6.77
C SER A 69 6.80 -6.76 5.92
N VAL A 70 7.27 -6.44 4.72
CA VAL A 70 6.53 -5.64 3.74
C VAL A 70 6.55 -6.40 2.42
N GLU A 71 5.39 -6.62 1.83
CA GLU A 71 5.26 -7.31 0.55
C GLU A 71 5.09 -6.29 -0.58
N ASN A 72 5.83 -6.45 -1.67
CA ASN A 72 5.58 -5.69 -2.90
C ASN A 72 4.50 -6.40 -3.73
N THR A 73 3.42 -5.68 -4.05
CA THR A 73 2.35 -6.17 -4.95
C THR A 73 2.81 -6.22 -6.41
N GLY A 74 3.84 -5.44 -6.77
CA GLY A 74 4.39 -5.31 -8.13
C GLY A 74 3.52 -4.48 -9.08
N ARG A 75 2.57 -3.73 -8.52
CA ARG A 75 1.63 -2.88 -9.25
C ARG A 75 1.22 -1.69 -8.38
N PRO A 76 0.77 -0.58 -8.98
CA PRO A 76 0.20 0.53 -8.24
C PRO A 76 -1.09 0.17 -7.48
N ILE A 77 -1.56 1.12 -6.66
CA ILE A 77 -2.87 1.03 -6.02
C ILE A 77 -3.92 1.07 -7.14
N GLU A 78 -4.80 0.06 -7.19
CA GLU A 78 -5.86 -0.05 -8.19
C GLU A 78 -7.23 0.10 -7.53
N VAL A 79 -8.04 1.03 -8.02
CA VAL A 79 -9.37 1.35 -7.47
C VAL A 79 -10.49 0.93 -8.43
N PRO A 80 -11.70 0.60 -7.91
CA PRO A 80 -12.85 0.26 -8.73
C PRO A 80 -13.22 1.34 -9.76
N VAL A 81 -13.55 0.92 -10.97
CA VAL A 81 -14.06 1.80 -12.04
C VAL A 81 -15.34 1.23 -12.68
N GLY A 82 -16.03 2.04 -13.47
CA GLY A 82 -17.23 1.64 -14.20
C GLY A 82 -18.55 2.01 -13.51
N THR A 83 -19.68 1.62 -14.11
CA THR A 83 -21.03 2.04 -13.70
C THR A 83 -21.39 1.62 -12.27
N ALA A 84 -20.83 0.50 -11.79
CA ALA A 84 -21.05 -0.01 -10.43
C ALA A 84 -20.60 0.99 -9.33
N THR A 85 -19.67 1.89 -9.65
CA THR A 85 -19.16 2.91 -8.71
C THR A 85 -20.12 4.09 -8.51
N LEU A 86 -21.13 4.26 -9.37
CA LEU A 86 -22.01 5.42 -9.32
C LEU A 86 -22.87 5.41 -8.04
N GLY A 87 -22.80 6.52 -7.29
CA GLY A 87 -23.53 6.67 -6.03
C GLY A 87 -22.97 5.84 -4.87
N ARG A 88 -21.74 5.34 -5.00
CA ARG A 88 -20.96 4.70 -3.93
C ARG A 88 -20.00 5.68 -3.29
N ILE A 89 -19.63 5.44 -2.03
CA ILE A 89 -18.55 6.17 -1.34
C ILE A 89 -17.41 5.19 -1.06
N MET A 90 -16.20 5.58 -1.46
CA MET A 90 -14.98 4.77 -1.32
C MET A 90 -13.88 5.53 -0.59
N ASN A 91 -12.97 4.80 0.04
CA ASN A 91 -11.70 5.34 0.51
C ASN A 91 -10.68 5.44 -0.65
N VAL A 92 -9.47 5.92 -0.35
CA VAL A 92 -8.39 6.09 -1.35
C VAL A 92 -7.88 4.77 -1.95
N LEU A 93 -8.09 3.65 -1.25
CA LEU A 93 -7.72 2.31 -1.70
C LEU A 93 -8.81 1.65 -2.56
N GLY A 94 -9.93 2.35 -2.75
CA GLY A 94 -11.09 1.85 -3.50
C GLY A 94 -12.02 0.96 -2.68
N ASP A 95 -11.84 0.87 -1.36
CA ASP A 95 -12.74 0.09 -0.51
C ASP A 95 -14.02 0.89 -0.20
N ALA A 96 -15.17 0.23 -0.27
CA ALA A 96 -16.46 0.83 0.05
C ALA A 96 -16.57 1.17 1.54
N ILE A 97 -17.02 2.38 1.85
CA ILE A 97 -17.23 2.87 3.23
C ILE A 97 -18.65 3.37 3.48
N ASP A 98 -19.59 3.07 2.59
CA ASP A 98 -20.98 3.52 2.64
C ASP A 98 -21.97 2.52 3.28
N GLU A 99 -21.46 1.41 3.85
CA GLU A 99 -22.26 0.34 4.46
C GLU A 99 -23.25 -0.35 3.49
N ARG A 100 -23.06 -0.22 2.16
CA ARG A 100 -23.94 -0.82 1.15
C ARG A 100 -23.44 -2.16 0.59
N GLY A 101 -22.45 -2.78 1.24
CA GLY A 101 -21.79 -4.01 0.80
C GLY A 101 -20.79 -3.79 -0.34
N ASP A 102 -20.45 -4.85 -1.08
CA ASP A 102 -19.46 -4.79 -2.16
C ASP A 102 -19.91 -3.88 -3.32
N ILE A 103 -18.95 -3.30 -4.06
CA ILE A 103 -19.24 -2.40 -5.20
C ILE A 103 -19.78 -3.18 -6.40
N GLY A 104 -19.29 -4.40 -6.61
CA GLY A 104 -19.67 -5.20 -7.77
C GLY A 104 -19.01 -4.67 -9.04
N GLU A 105 -17.80 -4.12 -8.90
CA GLU A 105 -16.97 -3.68 -10.00
C GLU A 105 -16.48 -4.86 -10.86
N GLU A 106 -16.38 -4.62 -12.16
CA GLU A 106 -15.83 -5.59 -13.11
C GLU A 106 -14.33 -5.35 -13.36
N GLU A 107 -13.87 -4.12 -13.09
CA GLU A 107 -12.52 -3.65 -13.40
C GLU A 107 -12.00 -2.73 -12.28
N ARG A 108 -10.70 -2.83 -12.02
CA ARG A 108 -9.94 -1.89 -11.18
C ARG A 108 -8.84 -1.24 -12.02
N TYR A 109 -8.58 0.04 -11.78
CA TYR A 109 -7.63 0.84 -12.54
C TYR A 109 -6.72 1.65 -11.62
N ALA A 110 -5.49 1.89 -12.05
CA ALA A 110 -4.47 2.65 -11.32
C ALA A 110 -4.41 4.12 -11.73
#